data_AF-A0A9E3XYM4-F1
#
_entry.id   AF-A0A9E3XYM4-F1
#
_cell.length_a   1.000
_cell.length_b   1.000
_cell.length_c   1.000
_cell.angle_alpha   90.00
_cell.angle_beta   90.00
_cell.angle_gamma   90.00
#
_symmetry.space_group_name_H-M   'P 1'
#
loop_
_entity.id
_entity.type
_entity.pdbx_description
1 polymer ?
#
loop_
_entity_poly.entity_id
_entity_poly.type
_entity_poly.pdbx_seq_one_letter_code
_entity_poly.pdbx_strand_id
1 'polypeptide(L)' 'MQNTSTLEDWRGVDVAQIRAQLRLSVKERVRVMVEAANVLIAVQEHSREAREAKAG' A
#
# COMPACT_ATOMS: atom_id res chain seq x y z
N MET A 1 -1.92 27.34 -3.08
CA MET A 1 -1.92 25.87 -3.28
C MET A 1 -0.89 25.56 -4.35
N GLN A 2 0.21 24.90 -3.97
CA GLN A 2 1.23 24.47 -4.94
C GLN A 2 0.67 23.26 -5.72
N ASN A 3 0.67 23.39 -7.03
CA ASN A 3 0.10 22.46 -8.00
C ASN A 3 0.88 21.12 -7.95
N THR A 4 0.23 20.03 -7.53
CA THR A 4 0.81 18.67 -7.38
C THR A 4 1.10 17.97 -8.71
N SER A 5 0.82 18.64 -9.84
CA SER A 5 0.92 18.12 -11.21
C SER A 5 2.31 17.64 -11.68
N THR A 6 3.38 17.81 -10.88
CA THR A 6 4.73 17.32 -11.24
C THR A 6 5.09 15.96 -10.62
N LEU A 7 4.24 15.41 -9.76
CA LEU A 7 4.48 14.14 -9.07
C LEU A 7 3.74 12.96 -9.73
N GLU A 8 2.69 13.22 -10.51
CA GLU A 8 1.90 12.21 -11.22
C GLU A 8 2.18 12.25 -12.73
N ASP A 9 2.40 11.08 -13.33
CA ASP A 9 2.50 10.90 -14.79
C ASP A 9 1.12 11.01 -15.47
N TRP A 10 1.08 11.16 -16.80
CA TRP A 10 -0.16 11.26 -17.58
C TRP A 10 -1.10 10.04 -17.45
N ARG A 11 -0.56 8.92 -16.94
CA ARG A 11 -1.31 7.69 -16.62
C ARG A 11 -1.94 7.71 -15.22
N GLY A 12 -1.77 8.78 -14.45
CA GLY A 12 -2.16 8.87 -13.03
C GLY A 12 -1.22 8.11 -12.09
N VAL A 13 0.03 7.89 -12.51
CA VAL A 13 1.03 7.16 -11.72
C VAL A 13 1.83 8.13 -10.87
N ASP A 14 1.85 7.95 -9.54
CA ASP A 14 2.69 8.73 -8.64
C ASP A 14 4.18 8.35 -8.82
N VAL A 15 4.88 9.15 -9.62
CA VAL A 15 6.30 9.01 -9.93
C VAL A 15 7.15 9.30 -8.69
N ALA A 16 6.68 10.14 -7.78
CA ALA A 16 7.40 10.45 -6.55
C ALA A 16 7.46 9.24 -5.61
N GLN A 17 6.35 8.50 -5.50
CA GLN A 17 6.30 7.24 -4.77
C GLN A 17 7.25 6.20 -5.36
N ILE A 18 7.27 6.05 -6.70
CA ILE A 18 8.19 5.11 -7.38
C ILE A 18 9.65 5.51 -7.09
N ARG A 19 10.00 6.80 -7.22
CA ARG A 19 11.35 7.30 -6.91
C ARG A 19 11.74 7.05 -5.46
N ALA A 20 10.80 7.21 -4.52
CA ALA A 20 11.04 6.91 -3.11
C ALA A 20 11.35 5.42 -2.91
N GLN A 21 10.58 4.53 -3.54
CA GLN A 21 10.79 3.08 -3.46
C GLN A 21 12.14 2.64 -4.06
N LEU A 22 12.57 3.27 -5.16
CA LEU A 22 13.88 2.99 -5.79
C LEU A 22 15.06 3.42 -4.92
N ARG A 23 14.87 4.37 -4.00
CA ARG A 23 15.91 4.84 -3.05
C ARG A 23 16.03 3.96 -1.81
N LEU A 24 15.09 3.04 -1.57
CA LEU A 24 15.13 2.16 -0.41
C LEU A 24 16.22 1.08 -0.58
N SER A 25 16.92 0.77 0.50
CA SER A 25 17.74 -0.43 0.59
C SER A 25 16.88 -1.70 0.52
N VAL A 26 17.50 -2.84 0.21
CA VAL A 26 16.81 -4.15 0.20
C VAL A 26 16.10 -4.39 1.54
N LYS A 27 16.76 -4.09 2.66
CA LYS A 27 16.22 -4.27 4.01
C LYS A 27 14.95 -3.43 4.23
N GLU A 28 14.96 -2.19 3.79
CA GLU A 28 13.81 -1.29 3.93
C GLU A 28 12.66 -1.73 3.05
N ARG A 29 12.92 -2.15 1.81
CA ARG A 29 11.88 -2.70 0.93
C ARG A 29 11.22 -3.94 1.53
N VAL A 30 12.02 -4.86 2.08
CA VAL A 30 11.50 -6.06 2.74
C VAL A 30 10.62 -5.69 3.94
N ARG A 31 11.04 -4.71 4.75
CA ARG A 31 10.22 -4.23 5.88
C ARG A 31 8.86 -3.72 5.42
N VAL A 32 8.84 -2.86 4.40
CA VAL A 32 7.60 -2.30 3.84
C VAL A 32 6.69 -3.41 3.28
N MET A 33 7.26 -4.38 2.57
CA MET A 33 6.49 -5.50 2.02
C MET A 33 5.88 -6.38 3.12
N VAL A 34 6.62 -6.66 4.19
CA VAL A 34 6.11 -7.42 5.34
C VAL A 34 4.98 -6.67 6.04
N GLU A 35 5.14 -5.36 6.24
CA GLU A 35 4.09 -4.53 6.83
C GLU A 35 2.82 -4.54 5.98
N ALA A 36 2.94 -4.35 4.67
CA ALA A 36 1.81 -4.43 3.74
C ALA A 36 1.14 -5.80 3.76
N ALA A 37 1.92 -6.89 3.80
CA ALA A 37 1.39 -8.25 3.88
C ALA A 37 0.59 -8.49 5.17
N ASN A 38 1.11 -8.02 6.32
CA ASN A 38 0.43 -8.16 7.60
C ASN A 38 -0.90 -7.40 7.62
N VAL A 39 -0.95 -6.19 7.05
CA VAL A 39 -2.20 -5.42 6.93
C VAL A 39 -3.21 -6.15 6.05
N LEU A 40 -2.78 -6.69 4.91
CA LEU A 40 -3.67 -7.44 4.02
C LEU A 40 -4.24 -8.70 4.68
N ILE A 41 -3.41 -9.44 5.43
CA ILE A 41 -3.86 -10.60 6.21
C ILE A 41 -4.91 -10.16 7.23
N ALA A 42 -4.64 -9.10 7.99
CA ALA A 42 -5.59 -8.61 9.00
C ALA A 42 -6.94 -8.18 8.39
N VAL A 43 -6.91 -7.52 7.22
CA VAL A 43 -8.14 -7.14 6.50
C VAL A 43 -8.92 -8.36 6.03
N GLN A 44 -8.23 -9.41 5.54
CA GLN A 44 -8.87 -10.65 5.11
C GLN A 44 -9.52 -11.38 6.28
N GLU A 45 -8.82 -11.49 7.41
CA GLU A 45 -9.34 -12.10 8.63
C GLU A 45 -10.57 -11.37 9.14
N HIS A 46 -10.51 -10.04 9.26
CA HIS A 46 -11.65 -9.25 9.69
C HIS A 46 -12.84 -9.35 8.73
N SER A 47 -12.57 -9.41 7.42
CA SER A 47 -13.60 -9.62 6.41
C SER A 47 -14.25 -11.00 6.51
N ARG A 48 -13.48 -12.04 6.89
CA ARG A 48 -13.99 -13.40 7.14
C ARG A 48 -14.90 -13.41 8.36
N GLU A 49 -14.43 -12.89 9.49
CA GLU A 49 -15.21 -12.78 10.73
C GLU A 49 -16.53 -12.03 10.51
N ALA A 50 -16.50 -10.92 9.78
CA ALA A 50 -17.69 -10.13 9.46
C ALA A 50 -18.70 -10.87 8.58
N ARG A 51 -18.27 -11.85 7.76
CA ARG A 51 -19.18 -12.71 6.97
C ARG A 51 -19.78 -13.79 7.84
N GLU A 52 -18.98 -14.42 8.69
CA GLU A 52 -19.45 -15.46 9.63
C GLU A 52 -20.47 -14.89 10.62
N ALA A 53 -20.22 -13.70 11.17
CA ALA A 53 -21.16 -13.00 12.05
C ALA A 53 -22.47 -12.58 11.39
N LYS A 54 -22.51 -12.47 10.05
CA LYS A 54 -23.76 -12.19 9.30
C LYS A 54 -24.51 -13.45 8.89
N ALA A 55 -23.89 -14.62 8.99
CA ALA A 55 -24.45 -15.90 8.58
C ALA A 55 -25.07 -16.70 9.73
N GLY A 56 -24.79 -16.34 10.98
CA GLY A 56 -25.44 -16.85 12.20
C GLY A 56 -26.51 -15.92 12.71
#